data_AF-A0A956BAH1-F1
#
_entry.id   AF-A0A956BAH1-F1
#
_cell.length_a   1.000
_cell.length_b   1.000
_cell.length_c   1.000
_cell.angle_alpha   90.00
_cell.angle_beta   90.00
_cell.angle_gamma   90.00
#
_symmetry.space_group_name_H-M   'P 1'
#
loop_
_entity.id
_entity.type
_entity.pdbx_description
1 polymer ?
#
loop_
_entity_poly.entity_id
_entity_poly.type
_entity_poly.pdbx_seq_one_letter_code
_entity_poly.pdbx_strand_id
1 'polypeptide(L)'
;LEMSESGALDVEIEARVKEILKRSLRPELLNRIDEVVTFHQLTRKDLAGIVEIQLKGLRRRLAERGLSIEIAPAAVNALANEGYDPQFGARPLKRVIQQRLENPLAARLLSGQFNPGDTIEVDYQREQFVFERSPGPVEAEVV
;
A
#
# COMPACT_ATOMS: atom_id res chain seq x y z
N LEU A 1 16.72 -16.08 13.42
CA LEU A 1 17.95 -15.37 13.86
C LEU A 1 17.97 -13.89 13.45
N GLU A 2 17.00 -13.36 12.70
CA GLU A 2 16.95 -11.94 12.30
C GLU A 2 16.31 -10.97 13.31
N MET A 3 15.74 -11.46 14.42
CA MET A 3 14.97 -10.62 15.36
C MET A 3 15.83 -9.89 16.42
N SER A 4 17.16 -9.94 16.35
CA SER A 4 18.04 -9.44 17.43
C SER A 4 18.81 -8.16 17.09
N GLU A 5 18.88 -7.75 15.82
CA GLU A 5 19.65 -6.58 15.39
C GLU A 5 18.81 -5.29 15.35
N SER A 6 17.59 -5.35 14.80
CA SER A 6 16.72 -4.17 14.65
C SER A 6 16.23 -3.61 15.99
N GLY A 7 15.88 -4.46 16.96
CA GLY A 7 15.41 -4.00 18.26
C GLY A 7 16.49 -3.29 19.10
N ALA A 8 17.76 -3.64 18.93
CA ALA A 8 18.87 -2.96 19.59
C ALA A 8 19.12 -1.56 18.99
N LEU A 9 19.02 -1.44 17.66
CA LEU A 9 19.11 -0.18 16.93
C LEU A 9 17.97 0.79 17.32
N ASP A 10 16.76 0.28 17.48
CA ASP A 10 15.58 1.10 17.82
C ASP A 10 15.73 1.76 19.21
N VAL A 11 16.24 1.02 20.20
CA VAL A 11 16.47 1.54 21.56
C VAL A 11 17.54 2.64 21.58
N GLU A 12 18.60 2.46 20.78
CA GLU A 12 19.68 3.45 20.67
C GLU A 12 19.21 4.74 19.97
N ILE A 13 18.39 4.59 18.90
CA ILE A 13 17.75 5.72 18.21
C ILE A 13 16.83 6.46 19.18
N GLU A 14 16.01 5.75 19.96
CA GLU A 14 15.07 6.37 20.89
C GLU A 14 15.78 7.18 22.00
N ALA A 15 16.86 6.63 22.55
CA ALA A 15 17.69 7.33 23.53
C ALA A 15 18.27 8.63 22.95
N ARG A 16 18.76 8.58 21.71
CA ARG A 16 19.34 9.74 21.03
C ARG A 16 18.28 10.80 20.68
N VAL A 17 17.09 10.38 20.26
CA VAL A 17 15.95 11.26 20.02
C VAL A 17 15.52 11.95 21.32
N LYS A 18 15.45 11.22 22.44
CA LYS A 18 15.14 11.79 23.76
C LYS A 18 16.15 12.85 24.20
N GLU A 19 17.45 12.65 23.93
CA GLU A 19 18.46 13.68 24.21
C GLU A 19 18.27 14.94 23.37
N ILE A 20 17.98 14.78 22.07
CA ILE A 20 17.71 15.92 21.18
C ILE A 20 16.48 16.69 21.64
N LEU A 21 15.38 16.00 22.00
CA LEU A 21 14.16 16.62 22.49
C LEU A 21 14.40 17.45 23.76
N LYS A 22 15.22 16.96 24.70
CA LYS A 22 15.61 17.71 25.91
C LYS A 22 16.42 18.97 25.62
N ARG A 23 17.18 19.00 24.52
CA ARG A 23 17.97 20.16 24.09
C ARG A 23 17.16 21.16 23.26
N SER A 24 16.19 20.67 22.48
CA SER A 24 15.42 21.50 21.53
C SER A 24 14.11 22.04 22.11
N LEU A 25 13.51 21.37 23.10
CA LEU A 25 12.24 21.76 23.71
C LEU A 25 12.43 22.24 25.14
N ARG A 26 11.58 23.18 25.58
CA ARG A 26 11.60 23.65 26.97
C ARG A 26 11.07 22.56 27.91
N PRO A 27 11.61 22.47 29.14
CA PRO A 27 11.17 21.48 30.12
C PRO A 27 9.69 21.63 30.50
N GLU A 28 9.11 22.83 30.42
CA GLU A 28 7.66 23.02 30.67
C GLU A 28 6.78 22.25 29.68
N LEU A 29 7.21 22.14 28.42
CA LEU A 29 6.49 21.43 27.37
C LEU A 29 6.67 19.92 27.50
N LEU A 30 7.88 19.45 27.84
CA LEU A 30 8.14 18.03 28.04
C LEU A 30 7.31 17.45 29.19
N ASN A 31 7.09 18.24 30.24
CA ASN A 31 6.27 17.86 31.38
C ASN A 31 4.74 17.88 31.08
N ARG A 32 4.34 18.31 29.87
CA ARG A 32 2.94 18.32 29.39
C ARG A 32 2.63 17.16 28.42
N ILE A 33 3.60 16.29 28.16
CA ILE A 33 3.43 15.13 27.27
C ILE A 33 3.22 13.89 28.14
N ASP A 34 2.02 13.32 28.06
CA ASP A 34 1.67 12.12 28.83
C ASP A 34 2.34 10.86 28.27
N GLU A 35 2.36 10.70 26.95
CA GLU A 35 2.95 9.54 26.28
C GLU A 35 3.70 9.95 25.00
N VAL A 36 4.80 9.25 24.72
CA VAL A 36 5.58 9.40 23.49
C VAL A 36 5.45 8.11 22.68
N VAL A 37 4.89 8.22 21.48
CA VAL A 37 4.73 7.10 20.55
C VAL A 37 5.85 7.12 19.51
N THR A 38 6.69 6.08 19.49
CA THR A 38 7.77 5.92 18.51
C THR A 38 7.26 5.13 17.31
N PHE A 39 7.44 5.68 16.10
CA PHE A 39 7.13 4.99 14.86
C PHE A 39 8.40 4.34 14.30
N HIS A 40 8.34 3.02 14.10
CA HIS A 40 9.41 2.25 13.48
C HIS A 40 9.38 2.40 11.95
N GLN A 41 10.51 2.09 11.31
CA GLN A 41 10.56 2.07 9.86
C GLN A 41 9.63 0.99 9.29
N LEU A 42 8.99 1.30 8.16
CA LEU A 42 8.11 0.37 7.48
C LEU A 42 8.90 -0.80 6.90
N THR A 43 8.47 -2.02 7.21
CA THR A 43 8.97 -3.22 6.56
C THR A 43 8.29 -3.43 5.20
N ARG A 44 8.86 -4.28 4.35
CA ARG A 44 8.21 -4.68 3.08
C ARG A 44 6.82 -5.26 3.28
N LYS A 45 6.61 -5.99 4.38
CA LYS A 45 5.32 -6.58 4.73
C LYS A 45 4.29 -5.50 5.09
N ASP A 46 4.71 -4.47 5.83
CA ASP A 46 3.84 -3.35 6.17
C ASP A 46 3.43 -2.57 4.93
N LEU A 47 4.36 -2.37 3.98
CA LEU A 47 4.07 -1.73 2.70
C LEU A 47 3.02 -2.48 1.89
N ALA A 48 3.15 -3.81 1.77
CA ALA A 48 2.14 -4.63 1.09
C ALA A 48 0.76 -4.50 1.77
N GLY A 49 0.71 -4.47 3.11
CA GLY A 49 -0.51 -4.21 3.86
C GLY A 49 -1.10 -2.82 3.58
N ILE A 50 -0.26 -1.80 3.47
CA ILE A 50 -0.69 -0.44 3.12
C ILE A 50 -1.25 -0.40 1.69
N VAL A 51 -0.60 -1.08 0.73
CA VAL A 51 -1.11 -1.21 -0.65
C VAL A 51 -2.53 -1.80 -0.61
N GLU A 52 -2.74 -2.90 0.09
CA GLU A 52 -4.07 -3.51 0.23
C GLU A 52 -5.12 -2.56 0.82
N ILE A 53 -4.75 -1.77 1.85
CA ILE A 53 -5.65 -0.77 2.43
C ILE A 53 -6.04 0.29 1.39
N GLN A 54 -5.10 0.78 0.59
CA GLN A 54 -5.38 1.76 -0.47
C GLN A 54 -6.29 1.16 -1.56
N LEU A 55 -6.09 -0.12 -1.90
CA LEU A 55 -6.87 -0.82 -2.92
C LEU A 55 -8.32 -1.09 -2.51
N LYS A 56 -8.64 -1.11 -1.20
CA LYS A 56 -10.05 -1.23 -0.74
C LYS A 56 -10.94 -0.14 -1.33
N GLY A 57 -10.44 1.10 -1.40
CA GLY A 57 -11.18 2.21 -1.99
C GLY A 57 -11.44 2.01 -3.48
N LEU A 58 -10.47 1.46 -4.21
CA LEU A 58 -10.60 1.13 -5.62
C LEU A 58 -11.61 -0.01 -5.84
N ARG A 59 -11.47 -1.11 -5.09
CA ARG A 59 -12.39 -2.27 -5.14
C ARG A 59 -13.85 -1.83 -4.94
N ARG A 60 -14.10 -0.95 -3.96
CA ARG A 60 -15.45 -0.42 -3.71
C ARG A 60 -16.02 0.34 -4.91
N ARG A 61 -15.23 1.24 -5.51
CA ARG A 61 -15.66 2.04 -6.68
C ARG A 61 -15.93 1.17 -7.92
N LEU A 62 -15.22 0.06 -8.08
CA LEU A 62 -15.45 -0.89 -9.16
C LEU A 62 -16.69 -1.74 -8.91
N ALA A 63 -16.90 -2.18 -7.66
CA ALA A 63 -18.09 -2.93 -7.28
C ALA A 63 -19.38 -2.12 -7.50
N GLU A 64 -19.37 -0.81 -7.23
CA GLU A 64 -20.48 0.11 -7.55
C GLU A 64 -20.82 0.16 -9.06
N ARG A 65 -19.89 -0.25 -9.92
CA ARG A 65 -20.07 -0.36 -11.38
C ARG A 65 -20.30 -1.81 -11.85
N GLY A 66 -20.50 -2.73 -10.92
CA GLY A 66 -20.67 -4.17 -11.21
C GLY A 66 -19.39 -4.86 -11.65
N LEU A 67 -18.22 -4.33 -11.32
CA LEU A 67 -16.92 -4.89 -11.69
C LEU A 67 -16.17 -5.40 -10.46
N SER A 68 -15.49 -6.53 -10.62
CA SER A 68 -14.57 -7.08 -9.62
C SER A 68 -13.13 -6.84 -10.04
N ILE A 69 -12.21 -6.79 -9.07
CA ILE A 69 -10.77 -6.68 -9.34
C ILE A 69 -9.99 -7.62 -8.43
N GLU A 70 -9.14 -8.43 -9.05
CA GLU A 70 -8.19 -9.30 -8.39
C GLU A 70 -6.78 -8.86 -8.78
N ILE A 71 -5.89 -8.75 -7.78
CA ILE A 71 -4.55 -8.22 -7.97
C ILE A 71 -3.58 -9.28 -7.51
N ALA A 72 -2.73 -9.75 -8.43
CA ALA A 72 -1.74 -10.77 -8.16
C ALA A 72 -0.72 -10.29 -7.13
N PRO A 73 -0.14 -11.19 -6.31
CA PRO A 73 0.90 -10.84 -5.35
C PRO A 73 2.10 -10.14 -6.00
N ALA A 74 2.43 -10.47 -7.24
CA ALA A 74 3.50 -9.83 -8.00
C ALA A 74 3.23 -8.32 -8.21
N ALA A 75 1.99 -7.95 -8.55
CA ALA A 75 1.57 -6.57 -8.71
C ALA A 75 1.59 -5.79 -7.39
N VAL A 76 1.15 -6.41 -6.29
CA VAL A 76 1.22 -5.79 -4.95
C VAL A 76 2.67 -5.51 -4.55
N ASN A 77 3.54 -6.49 -4.76
CA ASN A 77 4.97 -6.36 -4.45
C ASN A 77 5.64 -5.29 -5.32
N ALA A 78 5.31 -5.22 -6.61
CA ALA A 78 5.81 -4.18 -7.51
C ALA A 78 5.40 -2.78 -7.04
N LEU A 79 4.13 -2.58 -6.67
CA LEU A 79 3.64 -1.31 -6.13
C LEU A 79 4.34 -0.93 -4.81
N ALA A 80 4.51 -1.89 -3.91
CA ALA A 80 5.21 -1.69 -2.64
C ALA A 80 6.69 -1.29 -2.86
N ASN A 81 7.35 -1.91 -3.83
CA ASN A 81 8.75 -1.62 -4.17
C ASN A 81 8.92 -0.25 -4.84
N GLU A 82 8.07 0.07 -5.83
CA GLU A 82 8.11 1.35 -6.55
C GLU A 82 7.69 2.53 -5.65
N GLY A 83 6.80 2.29 -4.68
CA GLY A 83 6.27 3.32 -3.78
C GLY A 83 7.00 3.48 -2.46
N TYR A 84 8.07 2.72 -2.22
CA TYR A 84 8.91 2.86 -1.03
C TYR A 84 10.07 3.81 -1.27
N ASP A 85 10.12 4.86 -0.46
CA ASP A 85 11.26 5.77 -0.42
C ASP A 85 11.86 5.77 1.01
N PRO A 86 13.16 5.51 1.20
CA PRO A 86 13.78 5.51 2.52
C PRO A 86 13.72 6.87 3.26
N GLN A 87 13.67 7.98 2.52
CA GLN A 87 13.59 9.33 3.09
C GLN A 87 12.13 9.77 3.32
N PHE A 88 11.22 9.39 2.43
CA PHE A 88 9.81 9.82 2.48
C PHE A 88 8.84 8.75 2.99
N GLY A 89 9.31 7.53 3.28
CA GLY A 89 8.50 6.39 3.67
C GLY A 89 7.52 5.97 2.57
N ALA A 90 6.35 5.44 2.95
CA ALA A 90 5.28 5.06 2.01
C ALA A 90 4.48 6.26 1.46
N ARG A 91 4.88 7.51 1.71
CA ARG A 91 4.14 8.69 1.23
C ARG A 91 3.97 8.70 -0.30
N PRO A 92 4.98 8.33 -1.12
CA PRO A 92 4.84 8.24 -2.57
C PRO A 92 3.92 7.11 -3.03
N LEU A 93 3.66 6.11 -2.18
CA LEU A 93 2.94 4.88 -2.53
C LEU A 93 1.54 5.15 -3.12
N LYS A 94 0.79 6.08 -2.52
CA LYS A 94 -0.52 6.47 -3.03
C LYS A 94 -0.44 7.01 -4.47
N ARG A 95 0.59 7.82 -4.76
CA ARG A 95 0.81 8.39 -6.09
C ARG A 95 1.20 7.30 -7.09
N VAL A 96 2.05 6.37 -6.70
CA VAL A 96 2.45 5.22 -7.54
C VAL A 96 1.24 4.36 -7.89
N ILE A 97 0.40 4.00 -6.91
CA ILE A 97 -0.84 3.25 -7.14
C ILE A 97 -1.75 4.01 -8.12
N GLN A 98 -1.94 5.31 -7.94
CA GLN A 98 -2.77 6.10 -8.86
C GLN A 98 -2.21 6.11 -10.28
N GLN A 99 -0.92 6.36 -10.45
CA GLN A 99 -0.30 6.51 -11.77
C GLN A 99 -0.13 5.19 -12.52
N ARG A 100 0.23 4.12 -11.81
CA ARG A 100 0.62 2.84 -12.39
C ARG A 100 -0.54 1.85 -12.47
N LEU A 101 -1.55 2.00 -11.60
CA LEU A 101 -2.70 1.11 -11.54
C LEU A 101 -4.02 1.82 -11.86
N GLU A 102 -4.42 2.84 -11.08
CA GLU A 102 -5.77 3.43 -11.23
C GLU A 102 -5.96 4.14 -12.57
N ASN A 103 -4.98 4.94 -13.01
CA ASN A 103 -5.08 5.70 -14.25
C ASN A 103 -5.14 4.80 -15.50
N PRO A 104 -4.25 3.79 -15.68
CA PRO A 104 -4.38 2.84 -16.78
C PRO A 104 -5.69 2.07 -16.76
N LEU A 105 -6.16 1.67 -15.56
CA LEU A 105 -7.42 0.97 -15.43
C LEU A 105 -8.60 1.86 -15.85
N ALA A 106 -8.62 3.12 -15.41
CA ALA A 106 -9.66 4.08 -15.79
C ALA A 106 -9.71 4.30 -17.31
N ALA A 107 -8.55 4.41 -17.97
CA ALA A 107 -8.48 4.55 -19.42
C ALA A 107 -9.07 3.32 -20.14
N ARG A 108 -8.76 2.10 -19.67
CA ARG A 108 -9.31 0.86 -20.24
C ARG A 108 -10.81 0.72 -20.02
N LEU A 109 -11.31 1.11 -18.85
CA LEU A 109 -12.74 1.16 -18.55
C LEU A 109 -13.48 2.12 -19.49
N LEU A 110 -12.90 3.30 -19.76
CA LEU A 110 -13.49 4.26 -20.70
C LEU A 110 -13.46 3.76 -22.15
N SER A 111 -12.50 2.92 -22.52
CA SER A 111 -12.41 2.31 -23.85
C SER A 111 -13.40 1.15 -24.06
N GLY A 112 -14.15 0.74 -23.04
CA GLY A 112 -15.12 -0.36 -23.13
C GLY A 112 -14.50 -1.76 -23.10
N GLN A 113 -13.26 -1.91 -22.61
CA GLN A 113 -12.59 -3.21 -22.50
C GLN A 113 -13.19 -4.14 -21.44
N PHE A 114 -13.93 -3.59 -20.47
CA PHE A 114 -14.55 -4.34 -19.37
C PHE A 114 -16.03 -3.97 -19.26
N ASN A 115 -16.87 -4.98 -19.04
CA ASN A 115 -18.31 -4.86 -18.92
C ASN A 115 -18.77 -5.22 -17.49
N PRO A 116 -19.93 -4.73 -17.03
CA PRO A 116 -20.51 -5.18 -15.77
C PRO A 116 -20.61 -6.71 -15.71
N GLY A 117 -20.18 -7.29 -14.59
CA GLY A 117 -20.05 -8.74 -14.37
C GLY A 117 -18.63 -9.29 -14.55
N ASP A 118 -17.72 -8.51 -15.14
CA ASP A 118 -16.34 -8.94 -15.36
C ASP A 118 -15.48 -8.85 -14.09
N THR A 119 -14.51 -9.76 -14.01
CA THR A 119 -13.40 -9.68 -13.06
C THR A 119 -12.16 -9.21 -13.78
N ILE A 120 -11.57 -8.11 -13.31
CA ILE A 120 -10.32 -7.57 -13.82
C ILE A 120 -9.19 -8.23 -13.04
N GLU A 121 -8.39 -9.05 -13.72
CA GLU A 121 -7.17 -9.61 -13.16
C GLU A 121 -6.00 -8.68 -13.47
N VAL A 122 -5.27 -8.28 -12.43
CA VAL A 122 -4.10 -7.41 -12.53
C VAL A 122 -2.87 -8.20 -12.14
N ASP A 123 -1.92 -8.28 -13.07
CA ASP A 123 -0.62 -8.90 -12.83
C ASP A 123 0.53 -7.92 -13.15
N TYR A 124 1.75 -8.30 -12.79
CA TYR A 124 2.95 -7.54 -13.07
C TYR A 124 3.98 -8.41 -13.79
N GLN A 125 4.18 -8.14 -15.08
CA GLN A 125 5.07 -8.89 -15.95
C GLN A 125 5.94 -7.93 -16.74
N ARG A 126 7.24 -8.26 -16.89
CA ARG A 126 8.20 -7.46 -17.68
C ARG A 126 8.19 -5.96 -17.32
N GLU A 127 8.15 -5.66 -16.02
CA GLU A 127 8.14 -4.30 -15.47
C GLU A 127 6.88 -3.47 -15.80
N GLN A 128 5.80 -4.13 -16.22
CA GLN A 128 4.54 -3.49 -16.60
C GLN A 128 3.34 -4.16 -15.91
N PHE A 129 2.34 -3.35 -15.58
CA PHE A 129 1.04 -3.84 -15.09
C PHE A 129 0.21 -4.31 -16.28
N VAL A 130 -0.16 -5.59 -16.24
CA VAL A 130 -1.02 -6.22 -17.23
C VAL A 130 -2.41 -6.33 -16.65
N PHE A 131 -3.42 -6.03 -17.46
CA PHE A 131 -4.83 -6.09 -17.07
C PHE A 131 -5.52 -7.05 -18.02
N GLU A 132 -6.04 -8.13 -17.47
CA GLU A 132 -6.76 -9.16 -18.20
C GLU A 132 -8.20 -9.22 -17.72
N ARG A 133 -9.09 -9.61 -18.64
CA ARG A 133 -10.48 -9.85 -18.33
C ARG A 133 -10.64 -11.33 -18.05
N SER A 134 -11.06 -11.66 -16.85
CA SER A 134 -11.57 -12.96 -16.49
C SER A 134 -13.09 -12.88 -16.52
N PRO A 135 -13.79 -13.68 -17.33
CA PRO A 135 -15.23 -13.80 -17.18
C PRO A 135 -15.47 -14.27 -15.75
N GLY A 136 -16.19 -13.46 -14.96
CA GLY A 136 -16.54 -13.82 -13.59
C GLY A 136 -17.16 -15.22 -13.57
N PRO A 137 -17.03 -15.98 -12.46
CA PRO A 137 -17.56 -17.33 -12.40
C PRO A 137 -19.01 -17.26 -12.85
N VAL A 138 -19.28 -17.82 -14.03
CA VAL A 138 -20.63 -18.02 -14.53
C VAL A 138 -21.28 -18.80 -13.40
N GLU A 139 -22.27 -18.21 -12.73
CA GLU A 139 -23.12 -18.96 -11.83
C GLU A 139 -23.60 -20.15 -12.68
N ALA A 140 -23.01 -21.32 -12.42
CA ALA A 140 -23.47 -22.55 -12.96
C ALA A 140 -24.86 -22.69 -12.36
N GLU A 141 -25.86 -22.37 -13.16
CA GLU A 141 -27.27 -22.64 -12.91
C GLU A 141 -27.36 -24.16 -12.70
N VAL A 142 -27.31 -24.57 -11.42
CA VAL A 142 -27.56 -25.95 -11.02
C VAL A 142 -29.07 -26.12 -11.08
N VAL A 143 -29.49 -26.75 -12.18
CA VAL A 143 -30.82 -27.32 -12.42
C VAL A 143 -31.25 -28.25 -11.28
#